data_AF-A0A0S9QZD7-F1
#
_entry.id   AF-A0A0S9QZD7-F1
#
_cell.length_a   1.000
_cell.length_b   1.000
_cell.length_c   1.000
_cell.angle_alpha   90.00
_cell.angle_beta   90.00
_cell.angle_gamma   90.00
#
_symmetry.space_group_name_H-M   'P 1'
#
loop_
_entity.id
_entity.type
_entity.pdbx_description
1 polymer ?
#
loop_
_entity_poly.entity_id
_entity_poly.type
_entity_poly.pdbx_seq_one_letter_code
_entity_poly.pdbx_strand_id
1 'polypeptide(L)'
;MGDLRSDTLEEAPRALRPWLHQRTRWMKGFLQTSLTHARAPRRTLRQLGPLGTLCAVALVPGTVISALAYPFLMGRAAYDFAAFAWSGSPTSGGFWANLPTGTSVTLFVAGLLAMLLPAALGCVRRGWFDLLTTVPGMPVYFLLISLAAWSGLYELVRAPNRWNKTEHGLARTSRTGALRPQ
;
A
#
# COMPACT_ATOMS: atom_id res chain seq x y z
N MET A 1 11.32 -10.38 -9.08
CA MET A 1 9.89 -10.25 -9.44
C MET A 1 9.65 -11.02 -10.72
N GLY A 2 9.32 -12.31 -10.60
CA GLY A 2 8.80 -13.09 -11.71
C GLY A 2 7.31 -12.78 -11.86
N ASP A 3 6.87 -12.52 -13.07
CA ASP A 3 5.45 -12.31 -13.38
C ASP A 3 4.82 -13.65 -13.79
N LEU A 4 3.57 -13.89 -13.41
CA LEU A 4 2.87 -15.10 -13.83
C LEU A 4 2.48 -14.93 -15.31
N ARG A 5 2.71 -15.95 -16.15
CA ARG A 5 2.40 -15.91 -17.59
C ARG A 5 0.91 -16.04 -17.92
N SER A 6 0.04 -15.40 -17.14
CA SER A 6 -1.41 -15.42 -17.35
C SER A 6 -1.99 -14.04 -17.06
N ASP A 7 -2.46 -13.39 -18.12
CA ASP A 7 -3.16 -12.11 -18.01
C ASP A 7 -4.66 -12.40 -17.86
N THR A 8 -5.18 -12.23 -16.64
CA THR A 8 -6.60 -12.50 -16.35
C THR A 8 -7.55 -11.42 -16.87
N LEU A 9 -7.01 -10.26 -17.29
CA LEU A 9 -7.74 -9.10 -17.82
C LEU A 9 -9.02 -8.77 -17.03
N GLU A 10 -8.94 -8.91 -15.70
CA GLU A 10 -10.07 -8.66 -14.81
C GLU A 10 -10.49 -7.18 -14.85
N GLU A 11 -11.78 -6.93 -14.69
CA GLU A 11 -12.37 -5.59 -14.77
C GLU A 11 -11.86 -4.69 -13.63
N ALA A 12 -11.22 -3.56 -14.00
CA ALA A 12 -10.85 -2.55 -13.02
C ALA A 12 -12.08 -1.72 -12.60
N PRO A 13 -12.25 -1.42 -11.29
CA PRO A 13 -13.31 -0.53 -10.85
C PRO A 13 -13.17 0.86 -11.50
N ARG A 14 -14.20 1.30 -12.24
CA ARG A 14 -14.17 2.61 -12.94
C ARG A 14 -14.39 3.83 -12.03
N ALA A 15 -14.87 3.60 -10.81
CA ALA A 15 -15.31 4.66 -9.90
C ALA A 15 -14.75 4.45 -8.49
N LEU A 16 -14.55 5.57 -7.79
CA LEU A 16 -13.91 5.58 -6.48
C LEU A 16 -14.69 4.78 -5.43
N ARG A 17 -16.03 4.84 -5.44
CA ARG A 17 -16.85 4.16 -4.43
C ARG A 17 -16.79 2.62 -4.55
N PRO A 18 -17.01 2.00 -5.73
CA PRO A 18 -16.78 0.56 -5.91
C PRO A 18 -15.34 0.13 -5.57
N TRP A 19 -14.35 0.94 -5.97
CA TRP A 19 -12.94 0.69 -5.62
C TRP A 19 -12.74 0.68 -4.09
N LEU A 20 -13.29 1.69 -3.38
CA LEU A 20 -13.15 1.82 -1.94
C LEU A 20 -13.82 0.64 -1.21
N HIS A 21 -15.03 0.24 -1.64
CA HIS A 21 -15.71 -0.95 -1.12
C HIS A 21 -14.87 -2.22 -1.30
N GLN A 22 -14.25 -2.40 -2.47
CA GLN A 22 -13.38 -3.55 -2.77
C GLN A 22 -12.15 -3.58 -1.86
N ARG A 23 -11.45 -2.45 -1.72
CA ARG A 23 -10.24 -2.35 -0.88
C ARG A 23 -10.55 -2.45 0.61
N THR A 24 -11.66 -1.86 1.05
CA THR A 24 -12.16 -1.98 2.44
C THR A 24 -12.39 -3.44 2.80
N ARG A 25 -13.01 -4.20 1.90
CA ARG A 25 -13.22 -5.64 2.04
C ARG A 25 -11.91 -6.40 2.20
N TRP A 26 -10.89 -6.10 1.41
CA TRP A 26 -9.58 -6.77 1.51
C TRP A 26 -8.90 -6.48 2.86
N MET A 27 -8.89 -5.21 3.29
CA MET A 27 -8.32 -4.80 4.57
C MET A 27 -9.03 -5.48 5.74
N LYS A 28 -10.36 -5.54 5.70
CA LYS A 28 -11.17 -6.29 6.68
C LYS A 28 -10.82 -7.78 6.70
N GLY A 29 -10.67 -8.41 5.53
CA GLY A 29 -10.24 -9.81 5.42
C GLY A 29 -8.88 -10.05 6.07
N PHE A 30 -7.88 -9.19 5.80
CA PHE A 30 -6.57 -9.28 6.44
C PHE A 30 -6.64 -9.13 7.96
N LEU A 31 -7.46 -8.21 8.47
CA LEU A 31 -7.68 -8.09 9.91
C LEU A 31 -8.29 -9.37 10.50
N GLN A 32 -9.32 -9.94 9.87
CA GLN A 32 -9.97 -11.18 10.34
C GLN A 32 -9.00 -12.37 10.35
N THR A 33 -8.19 -12.53 9.29
CA THR A 33 -7.15 -13.54 9.23
C THR A 33 -6.12 -13.34 10.33
N SER A 34 -5.66 -12.09 10.52
CA SER A 34 -4.69 -11.74 11.56
C SER A 34 -5.21 -12.10 12.96
N LEU A 35 -6.45 -11.71 13.27
CA LEU A 35 -7.09 -12.01 14.55
C LEU A 35 -7.24 -13.52 14.77
N THR A 36 -7.60 -14.27 13.73
CA THR A 36 -7.77 -15.73 13.82
C THR A 36 -6.45 -16.42 14.16
N HIS A 37 -5.37 -16.07 13.46
CA HIS A 37 -4.04 -16.66 13.72
C HIS A 37 -3.39 -16.14 15.01
N ALA A 38 -3.77 -14.96 15.48
CA ALA A 38 -3.31 -14.40 16.76
C ALA A 38 -3.94 -15.09 17.99
N ARG A 39 -5.04 -15.86 17.83
CA ARG A 39 -5.65 -16.62 18.96
C ARG A 39 -4.75 -17.74 19.48
N ALA A 40 -3.89 -18.30 18.64
CA ALA A 40 -3.00 -19.40 19.01
C ALA A 40 -1.60 -19.19 18.40
N PRO A 41 -0.85 -18.14 18.81
CA PRO A 41 0.38 -17.72 18.13
C PRO A 41 1.47 -18.79 18.20
N ARG A 42 1.53 -19.57 19.29
CA ARG A 42 2.45 -20.70 19.42
C ARG A 42 2.15 -21.82 18.42
N ARG A 43 0.88 -22.08 18.12
CA ARG A 43 0.47 -23.07 17.11
C ARG A 43 0.80 -22.56 15.71
N THR A 44 0.48 -21.30 15.41
CA THR A 44 0.85 -20.64 14.15
C THR A 44 2.36 -20.71 13.92
N LEU A 45 3.16 -20.40 14.95
CA LEU A 45 4.62 -20.47 14.87
C LEU A 45 5.15 -21.87 14.59
N ARG A 46 4.58 -22.91 15.24
CA ARG A 46 4.98 -24.31 14.98
C ARG A 46 4.59 -24.79 13.59
N GLN A 47 3.46 -24.33 13.05
CA GLN A 47 2.95 -24.75 11.74
C GLN A 47 3.68 -24.07 10.57
N LEU A 48 3.97 -22.77 10.69
CA LEU A 48 4.62 -21.99 9.64
C LEU A 48 6.16 -21.94 9.79
N GLY A 49 6.67 -22.30 10.95
CA GLY A 49 8.06 -22.02 11.33
C GLY A 49 8.30 -20.51 11.58
N PRO A 50 9.49 -20.14 12.07
CA PRO A 50 9.83 -18.75 12.39
C PRO A 50 9.82 -17.84 11.16
N LEU A 51 10.42 -18.26 10.04
CA LEU A 51 10.46 -17.47 8.81
C LEU A 51 9.08 -17.34 8.18
N GLY A 52 8.30 -18.44 8.11
CA GLY A 52 6.93 -18.39 7.59
C GLY A 52 6.03 -17.50 8.45
N THR A 53 6.22 -17.52 9.77
CA THR A 53 5.48 -16.62 10.68
C THR A 53 5.88 -15.17 10.47
N LEU A 54 7.17 -14.87 10.32
CA LEU A 54 7.65 -13.51 10.03
C LEU A 54 7.02 -13.00 8.71
N CYS A 55 7.06 -13.79 7.65
CA CYS A 55 6.42 -13.46 6.38
C CYS A 55 4.91 -13.25 6.53
N ALA A 56 4.22 -14.13 7.25
CA ALA A 56 2.78 -14.03 7.48
C ALA A 56 2.42 -12.75 8.25
N VAL A 57 3.17 -12.42 9.30
CA VAL A 57 2.98 -11.18 10.09
C VAL A 57 3.30 -9.94 9.24
N ALA A 58 4.38 -9.95 8.47
CA ALA A 58 4.76 -8.83 7.63
C ALA A 58 3.74 -8.57 6.51
N LEU A 59 3.20 -9.62 5.88
CA LEU A 59 2.33 -9.49 4.71
C LEU A 59 0.85 -9.30 5.07
N VAL A 60 0.37 -9.91 6.15
CA VAL A 60 -1.08 -9.89 6.47
C VAL A 60 -1.41 -8.73 7.42
N PRO A 61 -1.09 -8.76 8.73
CA PRO A 61 -1.32 -7.61 9.60
C PRO A 61 -0.41 -6.44 9.24
N GLY A 62 0.83 -6.68 8.80
CA GLY A 62 1.78 -5.62 8.44
C GLY A 62 1.27 -4.73 7.30
N THR A 63 0.57 -5.28 6.30
CA THR A 63 -0.08 -4.49 5.24
C THR A 63 -1.13 -3.54 5.81
N VAL A 64 -1.99 -4.01 6.71
CA VAL A 64 -3.05 -3.19 7.30
C VAL A 64 -2.47 -2.13 8.22
N ILE A 65 -1.54 -2.50 9.11
CA ILE A 65 -0.89 -1.58 10.04
C ILE A 65 -0.17 -0.47 9.27
N SER A 66 0.58 -0.84 8.23
CA SER A 66 1.28 0.12 7.37
C SER A 66 0.28 1.07 6.70
N ALA A 67 -0.83 0.56 6.15
CA ALA A 67 -1.86 1.40 5.55
C ALA A 67 -2.53 2.34 6.56
N LEU A 68 -2.80 1.90 7.79
CA LEU A 68 -3.38 2.74 8.85
C LEU A 68 -2.42 3.85 9.30
N ALA A 69 -1.14 3.53 9.45
CA ALA A 69 -0.09 4.44 9.92
C ALA A 69 0.40 5.42 8.83
N TYR A 70 0.32 5.02 7.56
CA TYR A 70 0.81 5.77 6.41
C TYR A 70 0.48 7.27 6.40
N PRO A 71 -0.78 7.73 6.59
CA PRO A 71 -1.09 9.17 6.49
C PRO A 71 -0.34 10.00 7.55
N PHE A 72 -0.13 9.45 8.75
CA PHE A 72 0.57 10.14 9.84
C PHE A 72 2.08 10.16 9.60
N LEU A 73 2.65 9.01 9.25
CA LEU A 73 4.09 8.88 9.00
C LEU A 73 4.52 9.66 7.76
N MET A 74 3.74 9.56 6.68
CA MET A 74 3.97 10.32 5.44
C MET A 74 3.82 11.82 5.69
N GLY A 75 2.78 12.25 6.42
CA GLY A 75 2.58 13.66 6.77
C GLY A 75 3.75 14.24 7.58
N ARG A 76 4.21 13.50 8.61
CA ARG A 76 5.37 13.91 9.40
C ARG A 76 6.65 13.97 8.57
N ALA A 77 6.92 12.94 7.76
CA ALA A 77 8.10 12.88 6.93
C ALA A 77 8.13 13.98 5.85
N ALA A 78 6.98 14.28 5.25
CA ALA A 78 6.84 15.38 4.30
C ALA A 78 7.06 16.75 4.98
N TYR A 79 6.53 16.94 6.19
CA TYR A 79 6.79 18.14 6.98
C TYR A 79 8.28 18.32 7.30
N ASP A 80 8.93 17.26 7.79
CA ASP A 80 10.37 17.30 8.12
C ASP A 80 11.23 17.59 6.88
N PHE A 81 10.88 16.97 5.75
CA PHE A 81 11.54 17.23 4.48
C PHE A 81 11.34 18.68 4.01
N ALA A 82 10.12 19.20 4.09
CA ALA A 82 9.82 20.59 3.72
C ALA A 82 10.54 21.59 4.62
N ALA A 83 10.57 21.34 5.93
CA ALA A 83 11.31 22.15 6.90
C ALA A 83 12.80 22.17 6.58
N PHE A 84 13.39 21.00 6.31
CA PHE A 84 14.80 20.87 5.89
C PHE A 84 15.08 21.61 4.58
N ALA A 85 14.22 21.45 3.57
CA ALA A 85 14.37 22.11 2.27
C ALA A 85 14.27 23.63 2.38
N TRP A 86 13.43 24.15 3.29
CA TRP A 86 13.26 25.58 3.52
C TRP A 86 14.38 26.20 4.36
N SER A 87 14.82 25.53 5.43
CA SER A 87 15.85 26.06 6.33
C SER A 87 17.26 25.98 5.75
N GLY A 88 17.49 25.11 4.76
CA GLY A 88 18.69 25.08 3.93
C GLY A 88 20.01 24.72 4.64
N SER A 89 20.02 24.55 5.96
CA SER A 89 21.24 24.32 6.73
C SER A 89 21.07 23.28 7.84
N PRO A 90 22.03 22.34 7.97
CA PRO A 90 22.17 21.52 9.16
C PRO A 90 22.31 22.41 10.40
N THR A 91 21.71 21.98 11.50
CA THR A 91 21.87 22.62 12.80
C THR A 91 23.35 22.68 13.17
N SER A 92 23.81 23.78 13.77
CA SER A 92 25.23 23.99 14.13
C SER A 92 25.82 22.97 15.12
N GLY A 93 25.00 22.09 15.69
CA GLY A 93 25.38 21.07 16.69
C GLY A 93 26.10 19.82 16.17
N GLY A 94 26.63 19.81 14.94
CA GLY A 94 27.41 18.69 14.40
C GLY A 94 26.58 17.44 14.03
N PHE A 95 27.23 16.28 13.87
CA PHE A 95 26.60 15.05 13.36
C PHE A 95 25.42 14.57 14.20
N TRP A 96 25.60 14.42 15.52
CA TRP A 96 24.57 13.87 16.40
C TRP A 96 23.30 14.73 16.47
N ALA A 97 23.46 16.06 16.38
CA ALA A 97 22.32 16.98 16.34
C ALA A 97 21.53 16.87 15.03
N ASN A 98 22.19 16.50 13.93
CA ASN A 98 21.57 16.37 12.61
C ASN A 98 21.14 14.93 12.27
N LEU A 99 21.56 13.94 13.06
CA LEU A 99 21.24 12.53 12.83
C LEU A 99 19.73 12.26 12.71
N PRO A 100 18.84 12.83 13.57
CA PRO A 100 17.40 12.62 13.43
C PRO A 100 16.86 13.16 12.10
N THR A 101 17.22 14.39 11.73
CA THR A 101 16.78 15.02 10.48
C THR A 101 17.31 14.27 9.26
N GLY A 102 18.59 13.90 9.28
CA GLY A 102 19.20 13.09 8.21
C GLY A 102 18.50 11.74 8.05
N THR A 103 18.24 11.05 9.15
CA THR A 103 17.51 9.78 9.15
C THR A 103 16.11 9.93 8.57
N SER A 104 15.36 10.95 9.02
CA SER A 104 14.00 11.23 8.51
C SER A 104 13.99 11.51 7.00
N VAL A 105 14.91 12.35 6.51
CA VAL A 105 15.03 12.68 5.08
C VAL A 105 15.42 11.43 4.28
N THR A 106 16.41 10.65 4.75
CA THR A 106 16.81 9.39 4.10
C THR A 106 15.65 8.40 4.03
N LEU A 107 14.91 8.20 5.12
CA LEU A 107 13.75 7.30 5.16
C LEU A 107 12.64 7.79 4.23
N PHE A 108 12.39 9.10 4.16
CA PHE A 108 11.38 9.68 3.28
C PHE A 108 11.72 9.41 1.81
N VAL A 109 12.94 9.75 1.39
CA VAL A 109 13.40 9.56 0.01
C VAL A 109 13.44 8.07 -0.36
N ALA A 110 14.02 7.23 0.50
CA ALA A 110 14.08 5.79 0.28
C ALA A 110 12.68 5.17 0.20
N GLY A 111 11.74 5.60 1.06
CA GLY A 111 10.35 5.16 1.04
C GLY A 111 9.61 5.55 -0.23
N LEU A 112 9.80 6.78 -0.72
CA LEU A 112 9.25 7.23 -2.00
C LEU A 112 9.83 6.42 -3.17
N LEU A 113 11.13 6.18 -3.20
CA LEU A 113 11.76 5.36 -4.23
C LEU A 113 11.26 3.91 -4.20
N ALA A 114 11.15 3.31 -3.01
CA ALA A 114 10.63 1.96 -2.83
C ALA A 114 9.16 1.84 -3.27
N MET A 115 8.38 2.92 -3.19
CA MET A 115 7.01 2.99 -3.68
C MET A 115 6.95 3.15 -5.22
N LEU A 116 7.75 4.06 -5.78
CA LEU A 116 7.65 4.48 -7.18
C LEU A 116 8.40 3.55 -8.14
N LEU A 117 9.60 3.10 -7.79
CA LEU A 117 10.47 2.35 -8.71
C LEU A 117 9.87 1.00 -9.13
N PRO A 118 9.30 0.17 -8.23
CA PRO A 118 8.68 -1.08 -8.66
C PRO A 118 7.50 -0.86 -9.60
N ALA A 119 6.69 0.18 -9.35
CA ALA A 119 5.56 0.53 -10.19
C ALA A 119 6.01 1.00 -11.59
N ALA A 120 7.00 1.90 -11.65
CA ALA A 120 7.59 2.37 -12.89
C ALA A 120 8.22 1.23 -13.70
N LEU A 121 9.02 0.38 -13.05
CA LEU A 121 9.64 -0.78 -13.69
C LEU A 121 8.60 -1.77 -14.20
N GLY A 122 7.51 -1.96 -13.48
CA GLY A 122 6.36 -2.76 -13.92
C GLY A 122 5.75 -2.21 -15.21
N CYS A 123 5.50 -0.90 -15.28
CA CYS A 123 4.98 -0.22 -16.47
C CYS A 123 5.92 -0.39 -17.66
N VAL A 124 7.23 -0.15 -17.47
CA VAL A 124 8.23 -0.28 -18.53
C VAL A 124 8.34 -1.73 -19.04
N ARG A 125 8.38 -2.71 -18.14
CA ARG A 125 8.45 -4.13 -18.51
C ARG A 125 7.22 -4.64 -19.26
N ARG A 126 6.06 -4.05 -19.01
CA ARG A 126 4.79 -4.37 -19.68
C ARG A 126 4.52 -3.49 -20.91
N GLY A 127 5.36 -2.49 -21.19
CA GLY A 127 5.17 -1.53 -22.30
C GLY A 127 4.04 -0.52 -22.08
N TRP A 128 3.57 -0.34 -20.84
CA TRP A 128 2.46 0.54 -20.46
C TRP A 128 2.96 1.95 -20.13
N PHE A 129 3.51 2.64 -21.13
CA PHE A 129 4.12 3.96 -20.95
C PHE A 129 3.11 5.07 -20.65
N ASP A 130 1.85 4.90 -21.06
CA ASP A 130 0.73 5.77 -20.70
C ASP A 130 0.54 5.81 -19.17
N LEU A 131 0.63 4.65 -18.52
CA LEU A 131 0.46 4.54 -17.07
C LEU A 131 1.65 5.11 -16.29
N LEU A 132 2.83 5.23 -16.90
CA LEU A 132 4.03 5.77 -16.23
C LEU A 132 3.80 7.20 -15.72
N THR A 133 3.01 8.00 -16.45
CA THR A 133 2.63 9.37 -16.05
C THR A 133 1.82 9.41 -14.75
N THR A 134 1.14 8.32 -14.40
CA THR A 134 0.32 8.22 -13.18
C THR A 134 1.12 7.76 -11.96
N VAL A 135 2.32 7.21 -12.15
CA VAL A 135 3.17 6.69 -11.07
C VAL A 135 3.49 7.74 -10.00
N PRO A 136 3.81 9.02 -10.33
CA PRO A 136 3.99 10.05 -9.31
C PRO A 136 2.77 10.29 -8.41
N GLY A 137 1.57 9.88 -8.84
CA GLY A 137 0.34 9.92 -8.05
C GLY A 137 0.22 8.84 -6.97
N MET A 138 1.17 7.89 -6.90
CA MET A 138 1.14 6.80 -5.93
C MET A 138 1.02 7.25 -4.46
N PRO A 139 1.70 8.30 -3.98
CA PRO A 139 1.53 8.74 -2.59
C PRO A 139 0.07 9.06 -2.25
N VAL A 140 -0.63 9.73 -3.18
CA VAL A 140 -2.06 10.04 -3.04
C VAL A 140 -2.90 8.76 -3.13
N TYR A 141 -2.55 7.84 -4.02
CA TYR A 141 -3.22 6.53 -4.10
C TYR A 141 -3.10 5.74 -2.79
N PHE A 142 -1.94 5.75 -2.14
CA PHE A 142 -1.75 5.10 -0.84
C PHE A 142 -2.57 5.77 0.28
N LEU A 143 -2.85 7.07 0.23
CA LEU A 143 -3.82 7.70 1.13
C LEU A 143 -5.24 7.14 0.96
N LEU A 144 -5.65 6.83 -0.28
CA LEU A 144 -6.93 6.17 -0.53
C LEU A 144 -6.95 4.74 0.03
N ILE A 145 -5.81 4.04 -0.04
CA ILE A 145 -5.64 2.72 0.58
C ILE A 145 -5.73 2.83 2.11
N SER A 146 -5.16 3.88 2.70
CA SER A 146 -5.31 4.19 4.13
C SER A 146 -6.76 4.43 4.51
N LEU A 147 -7.50 5.18 3.71
CA LEU A 147 -8.94 5.39 3.92
C LEU A 147 -9.72 4.07 3.90
N ALA A 148 -9.39 3.17 2.96
CA ALA A 148 -9.96 1.84 2.90
C ALA A 148 -9.60 0.98 4.13
N ALA A 149 -8.38 1.09 4.64
CA ALA A 149 -7.93 0.38 5.83
C ALA A 149 -8.66 0.85 7.10
N TRP A 150 -8.79 2.17 7.28
CA TRP A 150 -9.57 2.75 8.38
C TRP A 150 -11.05 2.36 8.29
N SER A 151 -11.64 2.40 7.10
CA SER A 151 -13.01 1.94 6.86
C SER A 151 -13.17 0.44 7.18
N GLY A 152 -12.19 -0.38 6.80
CA GLY A 152 -12.20 -1.83 7.03
C GLY A 152 -12.11 -2.18 8.52
N LEU A 153 -11.27 -1.44 9.26
CA LEU A 153 -11.17 -1.55 10.71
C LEU A 153 -12.49 -1.15 11.39
N TYR A 154 -13.07 -0.01 10.98
CA TYR A 154 -14.36 0.44 11.48
C TYR A 154 -15.48 -0.58 11.21
N GLU A 155 -15.56 -1.10 9.98
CA GLU A 155 -16.54 -2.13 9.62
C GLU A 155 -16.34 -3.44 10.37
N LEU A 156 -15.10 -3.81 10.69
CA LEU A 156 -14.84 -5.01 11.49
C LEU A 156 -15.40 -4.88 12.90
N VAL A 157 -15.26 -3.71 13.51
CA VAL A 157 -15.74 -3.45 14.88
C VAL A 157 -17.26 -3.31 14.92
N ARG A 158 -17.85 -2.56 13.98
CA ARG A 158 -19.29 -2.21 14.01
C ARG A 158 -20.19 -3.21 13.30
N ALA A 159 -19.69 -3.88 12.27
CA ALA A 159 -20.47 -4.77 11.43
C ALA A 159 -19.63 -5.96 10.92
N PRO A 160 -19.11 -6.82 11.82
CA PRO A 160 -18.14 -7.86 11.47
C PRO A 160 -18.59 -8.77 10.34
N ASN A 161 -19.89 -9.08 10.27
CA ASN A 161 -20.47 -9.97 9.25
C ASN A 161 -20.92 -9.25 7.96
N ARG A 162 -20.89 -7.91 7.92
CA ARG A 162 -21.22 -7.15 6.71
C ARG A 162 -20.09 -7.27 5.70
N TRP A 163 -20.43 -7.59 4.46
CA TRP A 163 -19.46 -7.73 3.38
C TRP A 163 -19.87 -6.84 2.21
N ASN A 164 -18.99 -5.93 1.81
CA ASN A 164 -19.25 -5.05 0.66
C ASN A 164 -19.19 -5.88 -0.63
N LYS A 165 -20.32 -6.01 -1.31
CA LYS A 165 -20.39 -6.61 -2.64
C LYS A 165 -19.93 -5.59 -3.68
N THR A 166 -19.14 -6.05 -4.65
CA THR A 166 -18.76 -5.25 -5.82
C THR A 166 -19.76 -5.52 -6.93
N GLU A 167 -20.28 -4.47 -7.57
CA GLU A 167 -21.08 -4.61 -8.79
C GLU A 167 -20.16 -5.05 -9.93
N HIS A 168 -20.65 -5.94 -10.81
CA HIS A 168 -19.91 -6.48 -11.95
C HIS A 168 -20.59 -5.99 -13.24
N GLY A 169 -19.85 -5.73 -14.33
CA GLY A 169 -20.46 -5.45 -15.64
C GLY A 169 -19.79 -4.38 -16.50
N LEU A 170 -18.68 -3.79 -16.07
CA LEU A 170 -17.93 -2.76 -16.80
C LEU A 170 -16.79 -3.34 -17.66
N ALA A 171 -16.64 -4.66 -17.72
CA ALA A 171 -15.57 -5.36 -18.42
C ALA A 171 -15.38 -4.91 -19.88
N ARG A 172 -16.45 -4.47 -20.56
CA ARG A 172 -16.39 -3.93 -21.93
C ARG A 172 -15.60 -2.62 -22.03
N THR A 173 -15.62 -1.79 -20.99
CA THR A 173 -14.98 -0.46 -20.97
C THR A 173 -13.57 -0.45 -20.36
N SER A 174 -13.17 -1.51 -19.66
CA SER A 174 -11.86 -1.61 -18.99
C SER A 174 -10.74 -2.17 -19.90
N ARG A 175 -11.07 -2.56 -21.14
CA ARG A 175 -10.18 -3.31 -22.07
C ARG A 175 -9.39 -2.44 -23.04
N THR A 176 -9.56 -1.12 -22.98
CA THR A 176 -9.15 -0.19 -24.05
C THR A 176 -7.63 -0.06 -24.23
N GLY A 177 -6.82 -0.46 -23.25
CA GLY A 177 -5.35 -0.44 -23.35
C GLY A 177 -4.70 -1.75 -23.83
N ALA A 178 -5.35 -2.90 -23.63
CA ALA A 178 -4.81 -4.21 -23.99
C ALA A 178 -5.14 -4.64 -25.44
N LEU A 179 -5.99 -3.88 -26.13
CA LEU A 179 -6.45 -4.18 -27.49
C LEU A 179 -5.68 -3.45 -28.60
N ARG A 180 -4.56 -2.78 -28.30
CA ARG A 180 -3.63 -2.39 -29.36
C ARG A 180 -2.81 -3.63 -29.73
N PRO A 181 -3.03 -4.24 -30.90
CA PRO A 181 -2.12 -5.27 -31.38
C PRO A 181 -0.72 -4.64 -31.50
N GLN A 182 0.30 -5.33 -31.01
CA GLN A 182 1.67 -5.08 -31.48
C GLN A 182 1.81 -5.60 -32.90
#